data_AF-A0A914T140-F1
#
_entry.id   AF-A0A914T140-F1
#
_cell.length_a   1.000
_cell.length_b   1.000
_cell.length_c   1.000
_cell.angle_alpha   90.00
_cell.angle_beta   90.00
_cell.angle_gamma   90.00
#
_symmetry.space_group_name_H-M   'P 1'
#
loop_
_entity.id
_entity.type
_entity.pdbx_description
1 polymer ?
#
loop_
_entity_poly.entity_id
_entity_poly.type
_entity_poly.pdbx_seq_one_letter_code
_entity_poly.pdbx_strand_id
1 'polypeptide(L)'
;MLFWRESPRWLIQRKKYAKAAEELNALAKWNGVNIRFQESDLLQVQVGTTHDSEKIYSLWHLVSSKKLIAYTFVMCLSALTVEMCVAVFIFDVQVLAGSPFVNIALYGLLRLWVPFFIFFMETKNCSWFGHRTLFVASQSTTALCYLGVLALSTINGTGVLRTILALIGGIINSSIFFTIYKQYSIEIYPTLMRAMAVGAFGVVCATFDFFLQI
;
A
#
# COMPACT_ATOMS: atom_id res chain seq x y z
N MET A 1 22.74 -3.48 20.79
CA MET A 1 22.73 -3.93 19.38
C MET A 1 21.60 -4.94 19.12
N LEU A 2 20.37 -4.67 19.60
CA LEU A 2 19.31 -5.69 19.71
C LEU A 2 18.36 -5.75 18.49
N PHE A 3 18.49 -4.86 17.49
CA PHE A 3 17.48 -4.71 16.43
C PHE A 3 18.00 -4.85 14.99
N TRP A 4 19.29 -5.10 14.77
CA TRP A 4 19.86 -5.24 13.42
C TRP A 4 20.06 -6.71 13.04
N ARG A 5 18.99 -7.50 13.12
CA ARG A 5 18.96 -8.83 12.53
C ARG A 5 18.58 -8.67 11.06
N GLU A 6 19.48 -9.09 10.18
CA GLU A 6 19.27 -9.01 8.73
C GLU A 6 18.16 -9.95 8.27
N SER A 7 17.44 -9.58 7.21
CA SER A 7 16.33 -10.40 6.74
C SER A 7 16.81 -11.80 6.31
N PRO A 8 16.18 -12.91 6.77
CA PRO A 8 16.58 -14.26 6.39
C PRO A 8 16.62 -14.46 4.87
N ARG A 9 15.69 -13.83 4.16
CA ARG A 9 15.61 -13.87 2.69
C ARG A 9 16.87 -13.32 2.00
N TRP A 10 17.43 -12.21 2.49
CA TRP A 10 18.66 -11.63 1.96
C TRP A 10 19.87 -12.51 2.26
N LEU A 11 19.93 -13.11 3.45
CA LEU A 11 20.99 -14.04 3.84
C LEU A 11 21.02 -15.28 2.95
N ILE A 12 19.86 -15.85 2.62
CA ILE A 12 19.75 -16.99 1.69
C ILE A 12 20.20 -16.57 0.28
N GLN A 13 19.79 -15.39 -0.21
CA GLN A 13 20.24 -14.86 -1.52
C GLN A 13 21.76 -14.68 -1.60
N ARG A 14 22.41 -14.28 -0.49
CA ARG A 14 23.87 -14.13 -0.38
C ARG A 14 24.59 -15.43 -0.07
N LYS A 15 23.91 -16.58 -0.12
CA LYS A 15 24.43 -17.93 0.21
C LYS A 15 24.99 -18.05 1.64
N LYS A 16 24.53 -17.19 2.57
CA LYS A 16 24.90 -17.22 3.99
C LYS A 16 23.89 -18.06 4.78
N TYR A 17 23.82 -19.35 4.47
CA TYR A 17 22.79 -20.27 4.99
C TYR A 17 22.86 -20.49 6.51
N ALA A 18 24.07 -20.58 7.08
CA ALA A 18 24.29 -20.71 8.53
C ALA A 18 23.61 -19.57 9.32
N LYS A 19 23.86 -18.32 8.90
CA LYS A 19 23.25 -17.13 9.52
C LYS A 19 21.75 -17.07 9.27
N ALA A 20 21.29 -17.46 8.08
CA ALA A 20 19.86 -17.51 7.78
C ALA A 20 19.11 -18.51 8.68
N ALA A 21 19.69 -19.68 8.93
CA ALA A 21 19.14 -20.70 9.83
C ALA A 21 19.04 -20.21 11.27
N GLU A 22 20.07 -19.53 11.77
CA GLU A 22 20.07 -18.93 13.11
C GLU A 22 18.93 -17.90 13.26
N GLU A 23 18.78 -17.00 12.28
CA GLU A 23 17.72 -16.00 12.29
C GLU A 23 16.32 -16.61 12.19
N LEU A 24 16.14 -17.63 11.34
CA LEU A 24 14.86 -18.35 11.23
C LEU A 24 14.51 -19.11 12.51
N ASN A 25 15.49 -19.71 13.18
CA ASN A 25 15.28 -20.39 14.46
C ASN A 25 14.98 -19.38 15.59
N ALA A 26 15.59 -18.19 15.57
CA ALA A 26 15.23 -17.11 16.47
C ALA A 26 13.78 -16.65 16.25
N LEU A 27 13.36 -16.47 14.98
CA LEU A 27 11.99 -16.12 14.63
C LEU A 27 10.98 -17.23 15.00
N ALA A 28 11.33 -18.50 14.78
CA ALA A 28 10.49 -19.64 15.16
C ALA A 28 10.28 -19.70 16.68
N LYS A 29 11.34 -19.44 17.46
CA LYS A 29 11.26 -19.33 18.92
C LYS A 29 10.35 -18.19 19.38
N TRP A 30 10.41 -17.03 18.70
CA TRP A 30 9.53 -15.90 18.99
C TRP A 30 8.06 -16.18 18.65
N ASN A 31 7.82 -16.90 17.55
CA ASN A 31 6.47 -17.30 17.13
C ASN A 31 5.91 -18.53 17.89
N GLY A 32 6.68 -19.13 18.80
CA GLY A 32 6.28 -20.33 19.54
C GLY A 32 6.19 -21.60 18.67
N VAL A 33 6.80 -21.58 17.48
CA VAL A 33 6.76 -22.68 16.51
C VAL A 33 7.98 -23.57 16.73
N ASN A 34 7.76 -24.87 16.97
CA ASN A 34 8.80 -25.83 17.32
C ASN A 34 9.46 -26.44 16.06
N ILE A 35 9.84 -25.59 15.11
CA ILE A 35 10.51 -25.99 13.87
C ILE A 35 11.97 -25.53 13.98
N ARG A 36 12.91 -26.46 13.80
CA ARG A 36 14.33 -26.14 13.65
C ARG A 36 14.70 -26.23 12.18
N PHE A 37 15.10 -25.10 11.62
CA PHE A 37 15.66 -25.03 10.28
C PHE A 37 17.15 -25.39 10.33
N GLN A 38 17.57 -26.38 9.54
CA GLN A 38 18.98 -26.68 9.30
C GLN A 38 19.45 -26.07 7.97
N GLU A 39 20.77 -25.92 7.81
CA GLU A 39 21.38 -25.40 6.59
C GLU A 39 20.99 -26.23 5.35
N SER A 40 20.82 -27.54 5.50
CA SER A 40 20.38 -28.49 4.47
C SER A 40 18.99 -28.20 3.92
N ASP A 41 18.06 -27.73 4.75
CA ASP A 41 16.70 -27.39 4.32
C ASP A 41 16.69 -26.09 3.52
N LEU A 42 17.59 -25.16 3.86
CA LEU A 42 17.76 -23.87 3.18
C LEU A 42 18.53 -24.00 1.86
N LEU A 43 19.31 -25.07 1.70
CA LEU A 43 19.95 -25.44 0.44
C LEU A 43 18.93 -25.95 -0.59
N GLN A 44 17.84 -26.60 -0.14
CA GLN A 44 16.74 -27.04 -1.01
C GLN A 44 15.81 -25.90 -1.42
N VAL A 45 15.76 -24.81 -0.64
CA VAL A 45 15.18 -23.55 -1.09
C VAL A 45 16.07 -23.03 -2.21
N GLN A 46 15.80 -23.49 -3.43
CA GLN A 46 16.21 -22.82 -4.64
C GLN A 46 15.58 -21.42 -4.61
N VAL A 47 16.24 -20.47 -3.93
CA VAL A 47 16.20 -19.08 -4.35
C VAL A 47 16.67 -19.16 -5.78
N GLY A 48 15.71 -19.12 -6.71
CA GLY A 48 15.88 -19.53 -8.09
C GLY A 48 17.29 -19.21 -8.53
N THR A 49 18.04 -20.25 -8.86
CA THR A 49 19.29 -20.16 -9.60
C THR A 49 19.01 -19.43 -10.90
N THR A 50 18.87 -18.10 -10.85
CA THR A 50 19.37 -17.25 -11.91
C THR A 50 20.87 -17.34 -11.80
N HIS A 51 21.37 -18.42 -12.38
CA HIS A 51 22.73 -18.61 -12.82
C HIS A 51 23.04 -17.73 -14.04
N ASP A 52 22.41 -16.56 -14.11
CA ASP A 52 22.70 -15.52 -15.07
C ASP A 52 23.22 -14.34 -14.25
N SER A 53 24.52 -14.10 -14.41
CA SER A 53 25.17 -12.80 -14.25
C SER A 53 24.18 -11.67 -14.29
N GLU A 54 24.22 -10.78 -13.29
CA GLU A 54 23.87 -9.36 -13.46
C GLU A 54 22.86 -9.09 -14.58
N LYS A 55 21.69 -9.75 -14.58
CA LYS A 55 20.64 -9.39 -15.51
C LYS A 55 20.08 -8.12 -14.92
N ILE A 56 20.65 -7.00 -15.36
CA ILE A 56 20.04 -5.69 -15.29
C ILE A 56 18.70 -5.87 -16.02
N TYR A 57 17.68 -6.29 -15.28
CA TYR A 57 16.32 -6.36 -15.77
C TYR A 57 15.94 -4.90 -16.03
N SER A 58 16.17 -4.45 -17.25
CA SER A 58 15.72 -3.15 -17.71
C SER A 58 14.19 -3.10 -17.64
N LEU A 59 13.62 -1.89 -17.44
CA LEU A 59 12.17 -1.63 -17.45
C LEU A 59 11.47 -2.29 -18.65
N TRP A 60 12.18 -2.47 -19.76
CA TRP A 60 11.74 -3.18 -20.96
C TRP A 60 11.28 -4.62 -20.73
N HIS A 61 11.88 -5.35 -19.79
CA HIS A 61 11.48 -6.72 -19.50
C HIS A 61 10.20 -6.80 -18.65
N LEU A 62 9.81 -5.70 -17.98
CA LEU A 62 8.52 -5.53 -17.29
C LEU A 62 7.37 -5.41 -18.28
N VAL A 63 7.62 -4.74 -19.42
CA VAL A 63 6.68 -4.56 -20.53
C VAL A 63 6.63 -5.78 -21.46
N SER A 64 7.57 -6.71 -21.35
CA SER A 64 7.59 -7.91 -22.19
C SER A 64 6.46 -8.92 -21.84
N SER A 65 6.02 -8.95 -20.58
CA SER A 65 4.93 -9.83 -20.14
C SER A 65 3.59 -9.11 -20.14
N LYS A 66 2.70 -9.48 -21.07
CA LYS A 66 1.35 -8.89 -21.22
C LYS A 66 0.53 -8.89 -19.92
N LYS A 67 0.71 -9.89 -19.06
CA LYS A 67 0.04 -9.99 -17.75
C LYS A 67 0.56 -8.94 -16.77
N LEU A 68 1.88 -8.73 -16.71
CA LEU A 68 2.50 -7.74 -15.83
C LEU A 68 2.15 -6.31 -16.25
N ILE A 69 2.06 -6.02 -17.56
CA ILE A 69 1.58 -4.73 -18.06
C ILE A 69 0.15 -4.47 -17.58
N ALA A 70 -0.76 -5.45 -17.72
CA ALA A 70 -2.15 -5.27 -17.31
C ALA A 70 -2.25 -4.95 -15.81
N TYR A 71 -1.50 -5.65 -14.96
CA TYR A 71 -1.45 -5.34 -13.53
C TYR A 71 -0.83 -3.97 -13.24
N THR A 72 0.25 -3.62 -13.94
CA THR A 72 0.91 -2.31 -13.80
C THR A 72 -0.02 -1.17 -14.21
N PHE A 73 -0.78 -1.35 -15.28
CA PHE A 73 -1.75 -0.37 -15.75
C PHE A 73 -2.90 -0.17 -14.75
N VAL A 74 -3.48 -1.26 -14.24
CA VAL A 74 -4.53 -1.19 -13.21
C VAL A 74 -4.01 -0.51 -11.94
N MET A 75 -2.79 -0.86 -11.51
CA MET A 75 -2.17 -0.24 -10.33
C MET A 75 -1.87 1.24 -10.55
N CYS A 76 -1.39 1.62 -11.74
CA CYS A 76 -1.14 3.00 -12.12
C CYS A 76 -2.45 3.82 -12.11
N LEU A 77 -3.50 3.32 -12.77
CA LEU A 77 -4.82 3.96 -12.75
C LEU A 77 -5.35 4.13 -11.34
N SER A 78 -5.19 3.11 -10.50
CA SER A 78 -5.66 3.19 -9.12
C SER A 78 -4.88 4.21 -8.29
N ALA A 79 -3.57 4.36 -8.52
CA ALA A 79 -2.76 5.39 -7.88
C ALA A 79 -3.18 6.79 -8.33
N LEU A 80 -3.42 6.98 -9.64
CA LEU A 80 -3.91 8.24 -10.19
C LEU A 80 -5.28 8.64 -9.59
N THR A 81 -6.22 7.69 -9.48
CA THR A 81 -7.52 7.96 -8.86
C THR A 81 -7.37 8.45 -7.42
N VAL A 82 -6.40 7.92 -6.67
CA VAL A 82 -6.18 8.33 -5.28
C VAL A 82 -5.59 9.71 -5.18
N GLU A 83 -4.62 10.07 -6.02
CA GLU A 83 -4.09 11.44 -6.05
C GLU A 83 -5.16 12.44 -6.47
N MET A 84 -5.99 12.11 -7.46
CA MET A 84 -7.16 12.93 -7.82
C MET A 84 -8.10 13.13 -6.61
N CYS A 85 -8.44 12.08 -5.88
CA CYS A 85 -9.27 12.18 -4.69
C CYS A 85 -8.62 13.01 -3.57
N VAL A 86 -7.30 12.91 -3.39
CA VAL A 86 -6.56 13.72 -2.41
C VAL A 86 -6.54 15.19 -2.82
N ALA A 87 -6.30 15.50 -4.09
CA ALA A 87 -6.34 16.85 -4.61
C ALA A 87 -7.73 17.48 -4.42
N VAL A 88 -8.80 16.77 -4.80
CA VAL A 88 -10.18 17.21 -4.58
C VAL A 88 -10.45 17.48 -3.09
N PHE A 89 -9.97 16.61 -2.20
CA PHE A 89 -10.10 16.81 -0.77
C PHE A 89 -9.37 18.07 -0.27
N ILE A 90 -8.16 18.33 -0.76
CA ILE A 90 -7.38 19.53 -0.41
C ILE A 90 -8.09 20.80 -0.89
N PHE A 91 -8.74 20.78 -2.05
CA PHE A 91 -9.55 21.92 -2.48
C PHE A 91 -10.84 22.07 -1.66
N ASP A 92 -11.52 20.97 -1.31
CA ASP A 92 -12.76 21.02 -0.54
C ASP A 92 -12.52 21.47 0.91
N VAL A 93 -11.38 21.11 1.53
CA VAL A 93 -11.03 21.53 2.90
C VAL A 93 -10.88 23.05 3.05
N GLN A 94 -10.60 23.77 1.95
CA GLN A 94 -10.51 25.23 1.93
C GLN A 94 -11.88 25.91 1.91
N VAL A 95 -12.89 25.24 1.35
CA VAL A 95 -14.28 25.75 1.19
C VAL A 95 -15.19 25.28 2.34
N LEU A 96 -14.69 24.36 3.17
CA LEU A 96 -15.42 23.70 4.24
C LEU A 96 -15.77 24.64 5.39
N ALA A 97 -16.88 24.36 6.07
CA ALA A 97 -17.31 25.14 7.23
C ALA A 97 -16.37 24.89 8.42
N GLY A 98 -15.82 25.97 9.00
CA GLY A 98 -14.93 25.93 10.16
C GLY A 98 -13.51 26.41 9.85
N SER A 99 -12.61 26.35 10.83
CA SER A 99 -11.21 26.70 10.62
C SER A 99 -10.48 25.58 9.86
N PRO A 100 -9.82 25.86 8.72
CA PRO A 100 -9.16 24.84 7.91
C PRO A 100 -8.06 24.08 8.68
N PHE A 101 -7.38 24.76 9.62
CA PHE A 101 -6.36 24.16 10.48
C PHE A 101 -6.88 23.01 11.33
N VAL A 102 -8.09 23.14 11.90
CA VAL A 102 -8.69 22.10 12.75
C VAL A 102 -9.11 20.90 11.90
N ASN A 103 -9.67 21.14 10.71
CA ASN A 103 -10.07 20.07 9.80
C ASN A 103 -8.86 19.26 9.32
N ILE A 104 -7.74 19.93 9.00
CA ILE A 104 -6.48 19.27 8.62
C ILE A 104 -5.86 18.52 9.81
N ALA A 105 -5.88 19.09 11.01
CA ALA A 105 -5.37 18.43 12.22
C ALA A 105 -6.16 17.16 12.54
N LEU A 106 -7.49 17.22 12.47
CA LEU A 106 -8.36 16.07 12.69
C LEU A 106 -8.16 14.99 11.62
N TYR A 107 -8.05 15.41 10.36
CA TYR A 107 -7.72 14.52 9.24
C TYR A 107 -6.38 13.81 9.46
N GLY A 108 -5.34 14.54 9.86
CA GLY A 108 -4.01 13.98 10.13
C GLY A 108 -4.02 13.00 11.30
N LEU A 109 -4.75 13.31 12.38
CA LEU A 109 -4.91 12.39 13.51
C LEU A 109 -5.60 11.10 13.06
N LEU A 110 -6.76 11.20 12.40
CA LEU A 110 -7.52 10.03 11.94
C LEU A 110 -6.73 9.19 10.94
N ARG A 111 -5.95 9.82 10.06
CA ARG A 111 -5.04 9.12 9.13
C ARG A 111 -4.03 8.22 9.85
N LEU A 112 -3.57 8.61 11.04
CA LEU A 112 -2.62 7.84 11.83
C LEU A 112 -3.30 6.65 12.53
N TRP A 113 -4.53 6.80 13.01
CA TRP A 113 -5.26 5.76 13.74
C TRP A 113 -5.83 4.65 12.85
N VAL A 114 -6.21 4.97 11.61
CA VAL A 114 -6.88 4.01 10.71
C VAL A 114 -6.01 2.78 10.37
N PRO A 115 -4.69 2.89 10.07
CA PRO A 115 -3.84 1.72 9.86
C PRO A 115 -3.78 0.76 11.06
N PHE A 116 -3.76 1.29 12.28
CA PHE A 116 -3.81 0.47 13.50
C PHE A 116 -5.14 -0.29 13.62
N PHE A 117 -6.24 0.36 13.24
CA PHE A 117 -7.56 -0.26 13.22
C PHE A 117 -7.63 -1.41 12.20
N ILE A 118 -7.09 -1.20 10.99
CA ILE A 118 -7.02 -2.24 9.95
C ILE A 118 -6.19 -3.43 10.43
N PHE A 119 -5.00 -3.19 11.00
CA PHE A 119 -4.13 -4.24 11.51
C PHE A 119 -4.82 -5.09 12.58
N PHE A 120 -5.57 -4.44 13.49
CA PHE A 120 -6.34 -5.14 14.51
C PHE A 120 -7.48 -5.97 13.91
N MET A 121 -8.15 -5.46 12.87
CA MET A 121 -9.20 -6.20 12.16
C MET A 121 -8.65 -7.39 11.37
N GLU A 122 -7.50 -7.25 10.70
CA GLU A 122 -6.83 -8.35 10.00
C GLU A 122 -6.35 -9.43 10.98
N THR A 123 -5.77 -9.03 12.12
CA THR A 123 -5.28 -9.96 13.15
C THR A 123 -6.42 -10.79 13.77
N LYS A 124 -7.64 -10.25 13.83
CA LYS A 124 -8.83 -10.99 14.33
C LYS A 124 -9.40 -12.02 13.35
N ASN A 125 -8.70 -12.30 12.24
CA ASN A 125 -8.95 -13.45 11.38
C ASN A 125 -10.36 -13.46 10.76
N CYS A 126 -10.76 -12.34 10.16
CA CYS A 126 -11.88 -12.32 9.20
C CYS A 126 -11.44 -13.02 7.91
N SER A 127 -11.40 -14.35 7.92
CA SER A 127 -11.04 -15.21 6.77
C SER A 127 -11.95 -15.03 5.53
N TRP A 128 -13.04 -14.28 5.67
CA TRP A 128 -14.00 -13.96 4.62
C TRP A 128 -13.65 -12.71 3.79
N PHE A 129 -12.74 -11.85 4.25
CA PHE A 129 -12.37 -10.63 3.52
C PHE A 129 -11.11 -10.86 2.68
N GLY A 130 -11.29 -11.21 1.41
CA GLY A 130 -10.19 -11.18 0.45
C GLY A 130 -9.66 -9.75 0.26
N HIS A 131 -8.34 -9.59 0.13
CA HIS A 131 -7.70 -8.29 -0.12
C HIS A 131 -8.28 -7.53 -1.32
N ARG A 132 -8.73 -8.26 -2.34
CA ARG A 132 -9.42 -7.70 -3.51
C ARG A 132 -10.76 -7.06 -3.14
N THR A 133 -11.54 -7.72 -2.28
CA THR A 133 -12.84 -7.21 -1.84
C THR A 133 -12.67 -5.98 -0.96
N LEU A 134 -11.67 -5.96 -0.08
CA LEU A 134 -11.33 -4.78 0.72
C LEU A 134 -10.93 -3.59 -0.15
N PHE A 135 -10.10 -3.85 -1.16
CA PHE A 135 -9.68 -2.83 -2.12
C PHE A 135 -10.87 -2.23 -2.86
N VAL A 136 -11.73 -3.06 -3.47
CA VAL A 136 -12.91 -2.61 -4.20
C VAL A 136 -13.91 -1.92 -3.27
N ALA A 137 -14.18 -2.48 -2.09
CA ALA A 137 -15.10 -1.89 -1.12
C ALA A 137 -14.63 -0.51 -0.63
N SER A 138 -13.33 -0.34 -0.39
CA SER A 138 -12.75 0.96 0.01
C SER A 138 -12.89 2.01 -1.10
N GLN A 139 -12.66 1.62 -2.37
CA GLN A 139 -12.84 2.50 -3.53
C GLN A 139 -14.31 2.86 -3.74
N SER A 140 -15.22 1.89 -3.68
CA SER A 140 -16.66 2.14 -3.83
C SER A 140 -17.20 3.04 -2.72
N THR A 141 -16.77 2.82 -1.48
CA THR A 141 -17.19 3.66 -0.33
C THR A 141 -16.68 5.09 -0.48
N THR A 142 -15.43 5.25 -0.92
CA THR A 142 -14.83 6.57 -1.19
C THR A 142 -15.58 7.30 -2.30
N ALA A 143 -15.85 6.63 -3.42
CA ALA A 143 -16.59 7.18 -4.55
C ALA A 143 -18.01 7.61 -4.15
N LEU A 144 -18.70 6.78 -3.36
CA LEU A 144 -20.03 7.12 -2.82
C LEU A 144 -19.99 8.34 -1.90
N CYS A 145 -18.96 8.48 -1.05
CA CYS A 145 -18.81 9.64 -0.18
C CYS A 145 -18.65 10.93 -1.00
N TYR A 146 -17.78 10.94 -2.01
CA TYR A 146 -17.58 12.11 -2.87
C TYR A 146 -18.79 12.42 -3.75
N LEU A 147 -19.51 11.41 -4.25
CA LEU A 147 -20.79 11.61 -4.93
C LEU A 147 -21.82 12.25 -3.99
N GLY A 148 -21.85 11.83 -2.71
CA GLY A 148 -22.68 12.45 -1.68
C GLY A 148 -22.32 13.91 -1.44
N VAL A 149 -21.02 14.25 -1.39
CA VAL A 149 -20.54 15.63 -1.27
C VAL A 149 -20.99 16.48 -2.47
N LEU A 150 -20.88 15.96 -3.69
CA LEU A 150 -21.34 16.65 -4.91
C LEU A 150 -22.87 16.86 -4.90
N ALA A 151 -23.64 15.83 -4.51
CA ALA A 151 -25.09 15.93 -4.42
C ALA A 151 -25.52 16.98 -3.38
N LEU A 152 -24.90 16.98 -2.19
CA LEU A 152 -25.16 17.95 -1.13
C LEU A 152 -24.73 19.38 -1.51
N SER A 153 -23.76 19.55 -2.43
CA SER A 153 -23.37 20.87 -2.92
C SER A 153 -24.48 21.59 -3.70
N THR A 154 -25.53 20.88 -4.13
CA THR A 154 -26.70 21.50 -4.79
C THR A 154 -27.78 21.96 -3.79
N ILE A 155 -27.67 21.56 -2.51
CA ILE A 155 -28.67 21.85 -1.47
C ILE A 155 -28.08 22.84 -0.45
N ASN A 156 -28.55 24.09 -0.51
CA ASN A 156 -28.15 25.14 0.44
C ASN A 156 -28.62 24.80 1.86
N GLY A 157 -27.69 24.71 2.82
CA GLY A 157 -28.01 24.57 4.25
C GLY A 157 -27.33 23.41 4.99
N THR A 158 -26.62 22.51 4.29
CA THR A 158 -25.99 21.31 4.89
C THR A 158 -24.45 21.34 4.92
N GLY A 159 -23.86 22.52 5.11
CA GLY A 159 -22.39 22.70 5.08
C GLY A 159 -21.63 21.81 6.07
N VAL A 160 -22.17 21.58 7.27
CA VAL A 160 -21.54 20.71 8.28
C VAL A 160 -21.59 19.23 7.85
N LEU A 161 -22.70 18.78 7.28
CA LEU A 161 -22.82 17.40 6.80
C LEU A 161 -21.86 17.14 5.64
N ARG A 162 -21.73 18.11 4.72
CA ARG A 162 -20.73 18.09 3.65
C ARG A 162 -19.31 17.97 4.21
N THR A 163 -19.00 18.73 5.25
CA THR A 163 -17.71 18.72 5.95
C THR A 163 -17.36 17.32 6.47
N ILE A 164 -18.30 16.69 7.17
CA ILE A 164 -18.11 15.36 7.76
C ILE A 164 -17.94 14.30 6.66
N LEU A 165 -18.75 14.36 5.60
CA LEU A 165 -18.68 13.40 4.50
C LEU A 165 -17.38 13.50 3.70
N ALA A 166 -16.91 14.73 3.45
CA ALA A 166 -15.63 14.98 2.80
C ALA A 166 -14.44 14.48 3.65
N LEU A 167 -14.47 14.72 4.96
CA LEU A 167 -13.47 14.21 5.90
C LEU A 167 -13.43 12.68 5.91
N ILE A 168 -14.59 12.01 6.04
CA ILE A 168 -14.68 10.55 6.05
C ILE A 168 -14.17 9.97 4.72
N GLY A 169 -14.62 10.51 3.58
CA GLY A 169 -14.16 10.08 2.26
C GLY A 169 -12.65 10.24 2.06
N GLY A 170 -12.09 11.38 2.49
CA GLY A 170 -10.65 11.64 2.47
C GLY A 170 -9.86 10.68 3.34
N ILE A 171 -10.35 10.35 4.55
CA ILE A 171 -9.68 9.46 5.50
C ILE A 171 -9.65 8.02 4.98
N ILE A 172 -10.78 7.52 4.48
CA ILE A 172 -10.91 6.17 3.92
C ILE A 172 -9.95 6.04 2.73
N ASN A 173 -9.97 7.02 1.82
CA ASN A 173 -9.08 7.05 0.65
C ASN A 173 -7.61 7.07 1.06
N SER A 174 -7.18 7.98 1.92
CA SER A 174 -5.76 8.13 2.22
C SER A 174 -5.17 7.04 3.11
N SER A 175 -6.00 6.37 3.92
CA SER A 175 -5.49 5.44 4.95
C SER A 175 -5.67 3.98 4.54
N ILE A 176 -6.89 3.59 4.15
CA ILE A 176 -7.22 2.20 3.84
C ILE A 176 -6.62 1.83 2.48
N PHE A 177 -6.87 2.67 1.47
CA PHE A 177 -6.37 2.39 0.12
C PHE A 177 -4.84 2.38 0.10
N PHE A 178 -4.17 3.37 0.69
CA PHE A 178 -2.70 3.45 0.61
C PHE A 178 -2.00 2.23 1.25
N THR A 179 -2.57 1.72 2.35
CA THR A 179 -2.06 0.53 3.04
C THR A 179 -2.27 -0.72 2.18
N ILE A 180 -3.50 -0.94 1.68
CA ILE A 180 -3.82 -2.11 0.84
C ILE A 180 -3.08 -2.06 -0.49
N TYR A 181 -3.00 -0.89 -1.12
CA TYR A 181 -2.29 -0.67 -2.38
C TYR A 181 -0.81 -1.05 -2.27
N LYS A 182 -0.15 -0.65 -1.18
CA LYS A 182 1.24 -1.03 -0.93
C LYS A 182 1.40 -2.51 -0.69
N GLN A 183 0.53 -3.11 0.11
CA GLN A 183 0.54 -4.55 0.38
C GLN A 183 0.34 -5.36 -0.91
N TYR A 184 -0.64 -4.96 -1.72
CA TYR A 184 -0.96 -5.60 -2.99
C TYR A 184 0.17 -5.44 -4.02
N SER A 185 0.85 -4.28 -4.01
CA SER A 185 2.09 -4.07 -4.79
C SER A 185 3.24 -4.96 -4.34
N ILE A 186 3.28 -5.33 -3.06
CA ILE A 186 4.30 -6.27 -2.57
C ILE A 186 3.98 -7.70 -3.02
N GLU A 187 2.71 -8.09 -3.02
CA GLU A 187 2.28 -9.47 -3.31
C GLU A 187 2.30 -9.82 -4.81
N ILE A 188 1.95 -8.88 -5.69
CA ILE A 188 1.90 -9.13 -7.14
C ILE A 188 3.28 -9.13 -7.79
N TYR A 189 4.16 -8.22 -7.38
CA TYR A 189 5.41 -8.00 -8.08
C TYR A 189 6.52 -8.89 -7.53
N PRO A 190 7.25 -9.61 -8.40
CA PRO A 190 8.44 -10.34 -7.99
C PRO A 190 9.47 -9.35 -7.44
N THR A 191 10.27 -9.80 -6.46
CA THR A 191 11.13 -8.94 -5.62
C THR A 191 12.06 -8.03 -6.41
N LEU A 192 12.54 -8.49 -7.58
CA LEU A 192 13.45 -7.73 -8.45
C LEU A 192 12.75 -6.56 -9.16
N MET A 193 11.44 -6.68 -9.42
CA MET A 193 10.67 -5.69 -10.18
C MET A 193 9.87 -4.74 -9.29
N ARG A 194 9.67 -5.10 -8.02
CA ARG A 194 8.88 -4.33 -7.06
C ARG A 194 9.42 -2.91 -6.84
N ALA A 195 10.73 -2.77 -6.65
CA ALA A 195 11.36 -1.46 -6.45
C ALA A 195 11.20 -0.55 -7.67
N MET A 196 11.35 -1.12 -8.87
CA MET A 196 11.16 -0.39 -10.13
C MET A 196 9.69 0.00 -10.35
N ALA A 197 8.75 -0.90 -10.07
CA ALA A 197 7.31 -0.61 -10.20
C ALA A 197 6.88 0.49 -9.22
N VAL A 198 7.25 0.38 -7.94
CA VAL A 198 6.96 1.42 -6.93
C VAL A 198 7.60 2.75 -7.29
N GLY A 199 8.83 2.75 -7.80
CA GLY A 199 9.50 3.96 -8.29
C GLY A 199 8.76 4.59 -9.48
N ALA A 200 8.37 3.79 -10.47
CA ALA A 200 7.62 4.27 -11.64
C ALA A 200 6.24 4.85 -11.25
N PHE A 201 5.52 4.18 -10.34
CA PHE A 201 4.24 4.71 -9.81
C PHE A 201 4.44 6.02 -9.07
N GLY A 202 5.50 6.13 -8.26
CA GLY A 202 5.84 7.36 -7.56
C GLY A 202 6.14 8.52 -8.52
N VAL A 203 6.85 8.27 -9.62
CA VAL A 203 7.13 9.30 -10.63
C VAL A 203 5.86 9.74 -11.36
N VAL A 204 4.97 8.81 -11.73
CA VAL A 204 3.70 9.15 -12.40
C VAL A 204 2.81 9.99 -11.47
N CYS A 205 2.68 9.58 -10.22
CA CYS A 205 1.97 10.30 -9.17
C CYS A 205 2.55 11.71 -8.96
N ALA A 206 3.86 11.85 -8.75
CA ALA A 206 4.51 13.14 -8.55
C ALA A 206 4.40 14.07 -9.77
N THR A 207 4.44 13.52 -10.98
CA THR A 207 4.24 14.30 -12.21
C THR A 207 2.81 14.83 -12.27
N PHE A 208 1.83 14.02 -11.90
CA PHE A 208 0.43 14.41 -11.91
C PHE A 208 0.12 15.49 -10.87
N ASP A 209 0.68 15.39 -9.66
CA ASP A 209 0.57 16.43 -8.64
C ASP A 209 1.17 17.75 -9.09
N PHE A 210 2.31 17.72 -9.78
CA PHE A 210 2.93 18.90 -10.36
C PHE A 210 2.01 19.58 -11.39
N PHE A 211 1.33 18.80 -12.23
CA PHE A 211 0.35 19.34 -13.19
C PHE A 211 -0.89 19.93 -12.53
N LEU A 212 -1.33 19.41 -11.38
CA LEU A 212 -2.47 19.95 -10.63
C LEU A 212 -2.17 21.27 -9.91
N GLN A 213 -0.90 21.61 -9.71
CA GLN A 213 -0.46 22.84 -9.04
C GLN A 213 -0.18 24.02 -9.99
N ILE A 214 -0.14 23.78 -11.30
CA ILE A 214 0.04 24.80 -12.36
C ILE A 214 -1.33 25.33 -12.78
#